data_AF-A0A928HQY9-F1
#
_entry.id   AF-A0A928HQY9-F1
#
_cell.length_a   1.000
_cell.length_b   1.000
_cell.length_c   1.000
_cell.angle_alpha   90.00
_cell.angle_beta   90.00
_cell.angle_gamma   90.00
#
_symmetry.space_group_name_H-M   'P 1'
#
loop_
_entity.id
_entity.type
_entity.pdbx_description
1 polymer ?
#
loop_
_entity_poly.entity_id
_entity_poly.type
_entity_poly.pdbx_seq_one_letter_code
_entity_poly.pdbx_strand_id
1 'polypeptide(L)'
;MKKLLTLTAVGAILAAPATAVQKCVALDPEHVSCYPTSEEYSDFVGKAEWSITCTTNGTSVPIKGIGMCSNQAANDFFDTSEAITTVSSESDMTDRYCWCKMVEPAVSSWVYIGTDVYGGDRACAYGCAASCFDTIYKESGFQSALFGSLAN
;
A
#
# COMPACT_ATOMS: atom_id res chain seq x y z
N MET A 1 53.26 2.60 -53.54
CA MET A 1 52.39 3.78 -53.35
C MET A 1 50.99 3.31 -52.99
N LYS A 2 50.45 3.81 -51.86
CA LYS A 2 49.00 4.03 -51.55
C LYS A 2 48.09 2.79 -51.55
N LYS A 3 47.18 2.54 -50.61
CA LYS A 3 46.71 3.20 -49.37
C LYS A 3 45.83 2.16 -48.65
N LEU A 4 45.85 2.18 -47.31
CA LEU A 4 44.92 1.52 -46.39
C LEU A 4 43.44 1.67 -46.79
N LEU A 5 42.61 0.69 -46.42
CA LEU A 5 41.29 0.93 -45.80
C LEU A 5 40.84 -0.30 -45.00
N THR A 6 41.06 -0.21 -43.69
CA THR A 6 40.48 -1.00 -42.61
C THR A 6 39.00 -0.69 -42.46
N LEU A 7 38.14 -1.71 -42.39
CA LEU A 7 36.75 -1.56 -41.94
C LEU A 7 36.60 -2.28 -40.60
N THR A 8 36.74 -1.53 -39.52
CA THR A 8 36.50 -1.96 -38.15
C THR A 8 34.99 -2.01 -37.93
N ALA A 9 34.40 -3.20 -37.89
CA ALA A 9 33.02 -3.38 -37.48
C ALA A 9 32.95 -3.20 -35.96
N VAL A 10 32.55 -2.01 -35.51
CA VAL A 10 32.22 -1.73 -34.11
C VAL A 10 30.93 -2.48 -33.80
N GLY A 11 31.05 -3.62 -33.12
CA GLY A 11 29.92 -4.31 -32.54
C GLY A 11 29.29 -3.41 -31.49
N ALA A 12 28.12 -2.86 -31.81
CA ALA A 12 27.27 -2.18 -30.85
C ALA A 12 26.84 -3.20 -29.79
N ILE A 13 27.46 -3.15 -28.62
CA ILE A 13 26.96 -3.82 -27.41
C ILE A 13 25.62 -3.12 -27.13
N LEU A 14 24.53 -3.80 -27.48
CA LEU A 14 23.19 -3.47 -27.00
C LEU A 14 23.23 -3.71 -25.49
N ALA A 15 23.60 -2.67 -24.74
CA ALA A 15 23.24 -2.58 -23.34
C ALA A 15 21.71 -2.63 -23.32
N ALA A 16 21.15 -3.75 -22.87
CA ALA A 16 19.73 -3.81 -22.56
C ALA A 16 19.43 -2.58 -21.69
N PRO A 17 18.38 -1.79 -21.99
CA PRO A 17 17.96 -0.79 -21.03
C PRO A 17 17.78 -1.54 -19.71
N ALA A 18 18.39 -1.05 -18.64
CA ALA A 18 18.13 -1.53 -17.30
C ALA A 18 16.61 -1.47 -17.13
N THR A 19 15.97 -2.60 -17.41
CA THR A 19 14.53 -2.73 -17.49
C THR A 19 14.04 -2.24 -16.16
N ALA A 20 13.08 -1.32 -16.18
CA ALA A 20 12.28 -0.97 -15.03
C ALA A 20 12.09 -2.26 -14.24
N VAL A 21 12.77 -2.38 -13.10
CA VAL A 21 12.55 -3.46 -12.16
C VAL A 21 11.15 -3.15 -11.69
N GLN A 22 10.17 -3.71 -12.38
CA GLN A 22 8.85 -3.89 -11.87
C GLN A 22 9.13 -4.61 -10.55
N LYS A 23 9.12 -3.86 -9.44
CA LYS A 23 9.19 -4.41 -8.11
C LYS A 23 7.90 -5.19 -7.97
N CYS A 24 7.85 -6.37 -8.57
CA CYS A 24 6.85 -7.39 -8.34
C CYS A 24 7.19 -7.92 -6.96
N VAL A 25 6.89 -7.13 -5.94
CA VAL A 25 6.80 -7.67 -4.60
C VAL A 25 5.55 -8.52 -4.64
N ALA A 26 5.74 -9.81 -4.91
CA ALA A 26 4.69 -10.81 -4.79
C ALA A 26 4.36 -10.97 -3.30
N LEU A 27 3.54 -10.05 -2.80
CA LEU A 27 2.82 -10.23 -1.55
C LEU A 27 1.74 -11.25 -1.86
N ASP A 28 2.06 -12.52 -1.66
CA ASP A 28 1.11 -13.62 -1.82
C ASP A 28 0.16 -13.60 -0.62
N PRO A 29 -1.12 -13.25 -0.82
CA PRO A 29 -2.07 -13.13 0.28
C PRO A 29 -2.31 -14.46 1.02
N GLU A 30 -2.03 -15.61 0.40
CA GLU A 30 -2.18 -16.92 1.06
C GLU A 30 -1.01 -17.25 2.01
N HIS A 31 0.14 -16.61 1.82
CA HIS A 31 1.38 -16.89 2.54
C HIS A 31 2.01 -15.65 3.19
N VAL A 32 1.20 -14.61 3.41
CA VAL A 32 1.63 -13.37 4.06
C VAL A 32 1.35 -13.42 5.55
N SER A 33 2.33 -12.99 6.34
CA SER A 33 2.16 -12.78 7.78
C SER A 33 2.74 -11.43 8.16
N CYS A 34 1.92 -10.56 8.73
CA CYS A 34 2.32 -9.21 9.13
C CYS A 34 2.51 -9.16 10.64
N TYR A 35 3.70 -8.75 11.08
CA TYR A 35 4.04 -8.69 12.50
C TYR A 35 4.45 -7.27 12.86
N PRO A 36 3.68 -6.58 13.72
CA PRO A 36 4.05 -5.25 14.15
C PRO A 36 5.26 -5.30 15.08
N THR A 37 6.22 -4.42 14.83
CA THR A 37 7.26 -4.08 15.79
C THR A 37 6.76 -2.97 16.73
N SER A 38 7.38 -2.83 17.90
CA SER A 38 7.04 -1.76 18.84
C SER A 38 7.30 -0.36 18.27
N GLU A 39 8.27 -0.24 17.36
CA GLU A 39 8.60 1.02 16.67
C GLU A 39 7.48 1.39 15.68
N GLU A 40 7.03 0.43 14.86
CA GLU A 40 5.92 0.63 13.91
C GLU A 40 4.62 1.02 14.62
N TYR A 41 4.36 0.47 15.81
CA TYR A 41 3.18 0.84 16.61
C TYR A 41 3.21 2.31 17.06
N SER A 42 4.40 2.84 17.36
CA SER A 42 4.57 4.22 17.81
C SER A 42 4.57 5.24 16.68
N ASP A 43 4.86 4.82 15.44
CA ASP A 43 5.13 5.74 14.33
C ASP A 43 3.86 6.27 13.65
N PHE A 44 2.70 5.63 13.82
CA PHE A 44 1.42 6.12 13.26
C PHE A 44 0.57 6.96 14.24
N VAL A 45 1.03 7.17 15.48
CA VAL A 45 0.25 7.92 16.47
C VAL A 45 0.08 9.38 16.01
N GLY A 46 -1.17 9.77 15.75
CA GLY A 46 -1.54 11.11 15.25
C GLY A 46 -1.27 11.34 13.76
N LYS A 47 -1.01 10.29 12.97
CA LYS A 47 -0.71 10.39 11.53
C LYS A 47 -1.75 9.66 10.68
N ALA A 48 -1.87 10.06 9.42
CA ALA A 48 -2.71 9.37 8.43
C ALA A 48 -1.99 8.15 7.84
N GLU A 49 -0.67 8.09 7.98
CA GLU A 49 0.17 7.01 7.52
C GLU A 49 0.25 5.87 8.54
N TRP A 50 0.30 4.64 8.04
CA TRP A 50 0.61 3.45 8.81
C TRP A 50 1.74 2.69 8.12
N SER A 51 2.50 1.91 8.89
CA SER A 51 3.55 1.05 8.36
C SER A 51 3.59 -0.26 9.12
N ILE A 52 3.93 -1.34 8.42
CA ILE A 52 4.10 -2.67 9.02
C ILE A 52 5.04 -3.51 8.17
N THR A 53 5.76 -4.43 8.80
CA THR A 53 6.57 -5.41 8.09
C THR A 53 5.78 -6.71 7.92
N CYS A 54 5.64 -7.14 6.67
CA CYS A 54 5.00 -8.41 6.32
C CYS A 54 6.03 -9.36 5.73
N THR A 55 6.00 -10.62 6.16
CA THR A 55 6.82 -11.69 5.61
C THR A 55 5.98 -12.50 4.63
N THR A 56 6.48 -12.67 3.41
CA THR A 56 5.91 -13.52 2.35
C THR A 56 7.03 -14.40 1.81
N ASN A 57 6.78 -15.72 1.66
CA ASN A 57 7.77 -16.65 1.09
C ASN A 57 9.18 -16.55 1.73
N GLY A 58 9.22 -16.33 3.06
CA GLY A 58 10.47 -16.16 3.83
C GLY A 58 11.20 -14.82 3.63
N THR A 59 10.62 -13.89 2.87
CA THR A 59 11.15 -12.54 2.65
C THR A 59 10.32 -11.52 3.40
N SER A 60 10.96 -10.72 4.25
CA SER A 60 10.30 -9.60 4.93
C SER A 60 10.30 -8.36 4.06
N VAL A 61 9.14 -7.73 3.96
CA VAL A 61 8.86 -6.57 3.12
C VAL A 61 8.26 -5.49 4.01
N PRO A 62 8.89 -4.29 4.08
CA PRO A 62 8.26 -3.16 4.72
C PRO A 62 7.09 -2.67 3.84
N ILE A 63 5.93 -2.51 4.46
CA ILE A 63 4.71 -2.00 3.85
C ILE A 63 4.40 -0.66 4.48
N LYS A 64 4.01 0.30 3.63
CA LYS A 64 3.44 1.56 4.08
C LYS A 64 2.11 1.79 3.40
N GLY A 65 1.21 2.42 4.13
CA GLY A 65 -0.08 2.83 3.61
C GLY A 65 -0.60 4.06 4.30
N ILE A 66 -1.79 4.46 3.87
CA ILE A 66 -2.55 5.57 4.41
C ILE A 66 -3.93 5.07 4.82
N GLY A 67 -4.45 5.62 5.91
CA GLY A 67 -5.82 5.52 6.34
C GLY A 67 -6.50 6.87 6.18
N MET A 68 -7.67 6.89 5.57
CA MET A 68 -8.39 8.11 5.26
C MET A 68 -9.89 7.93 5.47
N CYS A 69 -10.56 9.05 5.78
CA CYS A 69 -12.00 9.08 5.86
C CYS A 69 -12.65 9.57 4.59
N SER A 70 -13.84 9.04 4.31
CA SER A 70 -14.68 9.45 3.20
C SER A 70 -16.16 9.41 3.60
N ASN A 71 -17.00 10.15 2.88
CA ASN A 71 -18.46 10.00 2.92
C ASN A 71 -18.97 8.81 2.11
N GLN A 72 -18.09 8.15 1.35
CA GLN A 72 -18.40 6.97 0.57
C GLN A 72 -18.31 5.73 1.47
N ALA A 73 -19.45 5.08 1.72
CA ALA A 73 -19.48 3.75 2.30
C ALA A 73 -19.27 2.68 1.21
N ALA A 74 -18.80 1.50 1.61
CA ALA A 74 -18.94 0.29 0.81
C ALA A 74 -20.10 -0.58 1.34
N ASN A 75 -20.40 -1.68 0.65
CA ASN A 75 -21.49 -2.58 1.07
C ASN A 75 -21.02 -3.48 2.21
N ASP A 76 -19.79 -3.98 2.10
CA ASP A 76 -19.21 -4.97 3.01
C ASP A 76 -17.78 -4.60 3.41
N PHE A 77 -17.34 -5.12 4.57
CA PHE A 77 -15.94 -5.02 4.98
C PHE A 77 -15.02 -5.63 3.92
N PHE A 78 -13.88 -4.97 3.68
CA PHE A 78 -12.85 -5.33 2.71
C PHE A 78 -13.25 -5.18 1.24
N ASP A 79 -14.41 -4.57 0.97
CA ASP A 79 -14.72 -4.09 -0.37
C ASP A 79 -13.62 -3.16 -0.88
N THR A 80 -13.34 -3.26 -2.18
CA THR A 80 -12.28 -2.49 -2.82
C THR A 80 -12.84 -1.40 -3.73
N SER A 81 -12.11 -0.30 -3.84
CA SER A 81 -12.41 0.76 -4.80
C SER A 81 -11.14 1.38 -5.36
N GLU A 82 -11.09 1.63 -6.67
CA GLU A 82 -9.98 2.34 -7.30
C GLU A 82 -9.87 3.80 -6.82
N ALA A 83 -11.01 4.40 -6.51
CA ALA A 83 -11.12 5.78 -6.06
C ALA A 83 -12.15 5.90 -4.93
N ILE A 84 -11.87 6.79 -3.99
CA ILE A 84 -12.84 7.26 -3.01
C ILE A 84 -13.06 8.74 -3.26
N THR A 85 -14.32 9.16 -3.30
CA THR A 85 -14.65 10.58 -3.44
C THR A 85 -14.71 11.23 -2.07
N THR A 86 -14.25 12.48 -1.97
CA THR A 86 -14.25 13.26 -0.72
C THR A 86 -13.41 12.61 0.37
N VAL A 87 -12.16 13.07 0.49
CA VAL A 87 -11.22 12.60 1.50
C VAL A 87 -11.12 13.68 2.56
N SER A 88 -11.39 13.33 3.82
CA SER A 88 -11.22 14.24 4.95
C SER A 88 -10.21 13.71 5.95
N SER A 89 -9.36 14.60 6.42
CA SER A 89 -8.52 14.36 7.59
C SER A 89 -9.26 14.63 8.90
N GLU A 90 -10.37 15.37 8.84
CA GLU A 90 -11.14 15.82 10.00
C GLU A 90 -12.30 14.88 10.31
N SER A 91 -12.63 14.75 11.60
CA SER A 91 -13.77 13.97 12.09
C SER A 91 -15.06 14.77 12.02
N ASP A 92 -15.64 14.87 10.82
CA ASP A 92 -17.04 15.26 10.70
C ASP A 92 -17.94 14.01 10.55
N MET A 93 -19.21 14.12 10.94
CA MET A 93 -20.13 12.98 10.88
C MET A 93 -20.44 12.54 9.44
N THR A 94 -20.08 13.35 8.45
CA THR A 94 -20.31 13.08 7.02
C THR A 94 -19.21 12.23 6.42
N ASP A 95 -17.96 12.41 6.84
CA ASP A 95 -16.77 11.71 6.39
C ASP A 95 -16.31 10.74 7.48
N ARG A 96 -17.11 9.70 7.74
CA ARG A 96 -16.86 8.72 8.82
C ARG A 96 -16.42 7.34 8.35
N TYR A 97 -16.36 7.10 7.04
CA TYR A 97 -16.07 5.78 6.48
C TYR A 97 -14.57 5.64 6.26
N CYS A 98 -13.97 4.63 6.92
CA CYS A 98 -12.55 4.38 6.86
C CYS A 98 -12.16 3.57 5.63
N TRP A 99 -11.18 4.09 4.92
CA TRP A 99 -10.56 3.46 3.77
C TRP A 99 -9.05 3.39 3.96
N CYS A 100 -8.49 2.23 3.65
CA CYS A 100 -7.06 1.96 3.73
C CYS A 100 -6.48 1.81 2.34
N LYS A 101 -5.24 2.25 2.14
CA LYS A 101 -4.52 2.04 0.89
C LYS A 101 -3.05 1.81 1.14
N MET A 102 -2.50 0.81 0.50
CA MET A 102 -1.06 0.59 0.44
C MET A 102 -0.45 1.55 -0.57
N VAL A 103 0.68 2.17 -0.22
CA VAL A 103 1.42 3.11 -1.08
C VAL A 103 2.86 2.68 -1.33
N GLU A 104 3.43 1.83 -0.46
CA GLU A 104 4.72 1.18 -0.65
C GLU A 104 4.62 -0.29 -0.21
N PRO A 105 5.29 -1.24 -0.90
CA PRO A 105 6.17 -1.06 -2.06
C PRO A 105 5.44 -0.90 -3.41
N ALA A 106 4.13 -1.14 -3.43
CA ALA A 106 3.24 -0.98 -4.58
C ALA A 106 1.96 -0.26 -4.11
N VAL A 107 1.16 0.21 -5.06
CA VAL A 107 -0.09 0.92 -4.76
C VAL A 107 -1.26 -0.05 -4.89
N SER A 108 -2.08 -0.19 -3.85
CA SER A 108 -3.30 -0.99 -3.86
C SER A 108 -4.53 -0.17 -4.29
N SER A 109 -5.64 -0.85 -4.53
CA SER A 109 -6.96 -0.22 -4.44
C SER A 109 -7.21 0.24 -2.99
N TRP A 110 -8.17 1.14 -2.81
CA TRP A 110 -8.69 1.44 -1.47
C TRP A 110 -9.47 0.25 -0.94
N VAL A 111 -9.32 -0.07 0.34
CA VAL A 111 -9.99 -1.17 1.03
C VAL A 111 -10.83 -0.59 2.16
N TYR A 112 -12.14 -0.86 2.14
CA TYR A 112 -13.06 -0.39 3.16
C TYR A 112 -12.94 -1.20 4.44
N ILE A 113 -12.84 -0.54 5.59
CA ILE A 113 -12.73 -1.19 6.91
C ILE A 113 -13.79 -0.72 7.91
N GLY A 114 -14.91 -0.20 7.41
CA GLY A 114 -16.04 0.20 8.25
C GLY A 114 -16.08 1.70 8.55
N THR A 115 -16.70 2.04 9.67
CA THR A 115 -16.78 3.42 10.16
C THR A 115 -15.70 3.69 11.20
N ASP A 116 -15.11 4.89 11.19
CA ASP A 116 -14.29 5.34 12.31
C ASP A 116 -15.15 5.37 13.58
N VAL A 117 -14.76 4.58 14.57
CA VAL A 117 -15.42 4.48 15.87
C VAL A 117 -14.88 5.52 16.85
N TYR A 118 -13.79 6.22 16.51
CA TYR A 118 -13.21 7.27 17.32
C TYR A 118 -13.95 8.60 17.11
N GLY A 119 -15.24 8.62 17.45
CA GLY A 119 -16.02 9.86 17.56
C GLY A 119 -15.40 10.78 18.62
N GLY A 120 -14.81 11.90 18.18
CA GLY A 120 -14.21 12.92 19.03
C GLY A 120 -13.15 13.75 18.29
N ASP A 121 -12.45 14.61 19.04
CA ASP A 121 -11.42 15.58 18.58
C ASP A 121 -10.18 14.95 17.92
N ARG A 122 -10.21 13.66 17.62
CA ARG A 122 -9.15 12.96 16.88
C ARG A 122 -9.45 13.07 15.40
N ALA A 123 -8.46 13.57 14.66
CA ALA A 123 -8.48 13.59 13.20
C ALA A 123 -8.86 12.19 12.66
N CYS A 124 -9.91 12.13 11.84
CA CYS A 124 -10.49 10.89 11.32
C CYS A 124 -9.45 10.04 10.58
N ALA A 125 -8.54 10.70 9.84
CA ALA A 125 -7.43 10.03 9.17
C ALA A 125 -6.55 9.22 10.13
N TYR A 126 -6.31 9.72 11.35
CA TYR A 126 -5.56 8.98 12.36
C TYR A 126 -6.32 7.76 12.88
N GLY A 127 -7.61 7.88 13.16
CA GLY A 127 -8.46 6.77 13.58
C GLY A 127 -8.47 5.65 12.53
N CYS A 128 -8.61 6.02 11.26
CA CYS A 128 -8.53 5.06 10.17
C CYS A 128 -7.14 4.48 9.99
N ALA A 129 -6.06 5.26 10.08
CA ALA A 129 -4.69 4.74 9.97
C ALA A 129 -4.39 3.70 11.05
N ALA A 130 -4.78 3.97 12.29
CA ALA A 130 -4.67 3.02 13.40
C ALA A 130 -5.49 1.76 13.13
N SER A 131 -6.71 1.91 12.61
CA SER A 131 -7.58 0.77 12.26
C SER A 131 -7.01 -0.03 11.09
N CYS A 132 -6.42 0.60 10.07
CA CYS A 132 -5.74 -0.07 8.98
C CYS A 132 -4.56 -0.92 9.48
N PHE A 133 -3.75 -0.34 10.37
CA PHE A 133 -2.64 -1.05 11.02
C PHE A 133 -3.11 -2.25 11.85
N ASP A 134 -4.17 -2.07 12.64
CA ASP A 134 -4.74 -3.13 13.48
C ASP A 134 -5.34 -4.27 12.62
N THR A 135 -6.00 -3.90 11.52
CA THR A 135 -6.67 -4.81 10.61
C THR A 135 -5.67 -5.61 9.78
N ILE A 136 -4.60 -4.99 9.26
CA ILE A 136 -3.61 -5.70 8.43
C ILE A 136 -2.88 -6.81 9.19
N TYR A 137 -2.75 -6.70 10.52
CA TYR A 137 -2.15 -7.77 11.32
C TYR A 137 -3.14 -8.88 11.72
N LYS A 138 -4.45 -8.57 11.85
CA LYS A 138 -5.46 -9.51 12.38
C LYS A 138 -6.28 -10.21 11.32
N GLU A 139 -6.55 -9.55 10.20
CA GLU A 139 -7.61 -9.96 9.28
C GLU A 139 -7.02 -10.39 7.94
N SER A 140 -7.05 -11.70 7.66
CA SER A 140 -6.57 -12.25 6.38
C SER A 140 -7.44 -11.79 5.19
N GLY A 141 -8.71 -11.47 5.41
CA GLY A 141 -9.59 -10.88 4.41
C GLY A 141 -9.10 -9.51 3.94
N PHE A 142 -8.64 -8.68 4.88
CA PHE A 142 -8.03 -7.39 4.57
C PHE A 142 -6.72 -7.54 3.80
N GLN A 143 -5.85 -8.46 4.24
CA GLN A 143 -4.60 -8.77 3.53
C GLN A 143 -4.89 -9.21 2.09
N SER A 144 -5.90 -10.06 1.88
CA SER A 144 -6.32 -10.53 0.56
C SER A 144 -6.84 -9.40 -0.32
N ALA A 145 -7.68 -8.50 0.22
CA ALA A 145 -8.18 -7.34 -0.52
C ALA A 145 -7.07 -6.34 -0.87
N LEU A 146 -6.17 -6.08 0.09
CA LEU A 146 -5.10 -5.10 -0.06
C LEU A 146 -4.01 -5.60 -1.02
N PHE A 147 -3.59 -6.86 -0.90
CA PHE A 147 -2.51 -7.42 -1.71
C PHE A 147 -3.01 -7.99 -3.05
N GLY A 148 -4.25 -8.48 -3.11
CA GLY A 148 -4.86 -8.95 -4.35
C GLY A 148 -5.15 -7.85 -5.37
N SER A 149 -5.11 -6.57 -4.94
CA SER A 149 -5.28 -5.41 -5.81
C SER A 149 -3.96 -4.77 -6.27
N LEU A 150 -2.81 -5.36 -5.95
CA LEU A 150 -1.50 -4.83 -6.33
C LEU A 150 -1.21 -5.11 -7.81
N ALA A 151 -1.54 -4.12 -8.64
CA ALA A 151 -1.24 -4.07 -10.08
C ALA A 151 -1.69 -5.33 -10.87
N ASN A 152 -2.96 -5.34 -11.23
CA ASN A 152 -3.36 -5.70 -12.60
C ASN A 152 -3.10 -4.51 -13.53
#